data_AF-A0A7J2SQW0-F1
#
_entry.id   AF-A0A7J2SQW0-F1
#
_cell.length_a   1.000
_cell.length_b   1.000
_cell.length_c   1.000
_cell.angle_alpha   90.00
_cell.angle_beta   90.00
_cell.angle_gamma   90.00
#
_symmetry.space_group_name_H-M   'P 1'
#
loop_
_entity.id
_entity.type
_entity.pdbx_description
1 polymer ?
#
loop_
_entity_poly.entity_id
_entity_poly.type
_entity_poly.pdbx_seq_one_letter_code
_entity_poly.pdbx_strand_id
1 'polypeptide(L)' 'MKTVDTCISCGRGLIETGSTTFPCPLCSEPIGRCNNCREQSTTYTCRKCGFTGP' A
#
# COMPACT_ATOMS: atom_id res chain seq x y z
N MET A 1 -9.10 14.10 5.23
CA MET A 1 -8.79 12.66 5.46
C MET A 1 -7.72 12.28 4.46
N LYS A 2 -6.55 11.77 4.88
CA LYS A 2 -5.50 11.38 3.92
C LYS A 2 -5.85 10.01 3.36
N THR A 3 -6.53 9.98 2.22
CA THR A 3 -6.78 8.75 1.45
C THR A 3 -5.58 8.53 0.53
N VAL A 4 -5.18 7.27 0.39
CA VAL A 4 -4.14 6.87 -0.55
C VAL A 4 -4.84 6.24 -1.72
N ASP A 5 -4.77 6.92 -2.85
CA ASP A 5 -5.42 6.50 -4.09
C ASP A 5 -4.45 5.73 -4.99
N THR A 6 -3.26 5.38 -4.50
CA THR A 6 -2.18 4.77 -5.28
C THR A 6 -1.49 3.64 -4.54
N CYS A 7 -1.17 2.55 -5.23
CA CYS A 7 -0.42 1.43 -4.68
C CYS A 7 1.02 1.84 -4.36
N ILE A 8 1.48 1.55 -3.16
CA ILE A 8 2.85 1.87 -2.71
C ILE A 8 3.92 1.05 -3.44
N SER A 9 3.60 -0.16 -3.91
CA SER A 9 4.54 -1.06 -4.59
C SER A 9 4.67 -0.74 -6.08
N CYS A 10 3.55 -0.59 -6.79
CA CYS A 10 3.55 -0.46 -8.26
C CYS A 10 3.12 0.91 -8.78
N GLY A 11 2.63 1.80 -7.92
CA GLY A 11 2.18 3.14 -8.34
C GLY A 11 0.88 3.17 -9.15
N ARG A 12 0.17 2.04 -9.30
CA ARG A 12 -1.17 2.02 -9.93
C ARG A 12 -2.22 2.64 -9.03
N GLY A 13 -3.19 3.32 -9.63
CA GLY A 13 -4.34 3.85 -8.90
C GLY A 13 -5.15 2.74 -8.23
N LEU A 14 -5.58 2.94 -6.99
CA LEU A 14 -6.49 2.05 -6.24
C LEU A 14 -7.95 2.27 -6.69
N ILE A 15 -8.15 2.35 -8.00
CA ILE A 15 -9.45 2.52 -8.65
C ILE A 15 -10.07 1.13 -8.93
N GLU A 16 -9.22 0.09 -8.99
CA GLU A 16 -9.64 -1.28 -9.26
C GLU A 16 -10.24 -1.97 -8.04
N THR A 17 -11.36 -2.67 -8.26
CA THR A 17 -12.04 -3.51 -7.27
C THR A 17 -11.07 -4.53 -6.67
N GLY A 18 -10.83 -4.47 -5.35
CA GLY A 18 -9.89 -5.35 -4.64
C GLY A 18 -8.62 -4.67 -4.13
N SER A 19 -8.43 -3.37 -4.38
CA SER A 19 -7.47 -2.57 -3.62
C SER A 19 -7.86 -2.46 -2.15
N THR A 20 -6.86 -2.39 -1.27
CA THR A 20 -7.05 -2.15 0.16
C THR A 20 -6.14 -1.02 0.63
N THR A 21 -6.61 -0.32 1.66
CA THR A 21 -5.84 0.72 2.33
C THR A 21 -5.80 0.42 3.81
N PHE A 22 -4.60 0.40 4.40
CA PHE A 22 -4.38 0.09 5.81
C PHE A 22 -3.27 0.98 6.39
N PRO A 23 -3.27 1.24 7.71
CA PRO A 23 -2.20 2.00 8.34
C PRO A 23 -0.93 1.15 8.47
N CYS A 24 0.24 1.79 8.28
CA CYS A 24 1.53 1.18 8.54
C CYS A 24 1.64 0.73 10.02
N PRO A 25 2.14 -0.49 10.32
CA PRO A 25 2.27 -0.97 11.70
C PRO A 25 3.30 -0.21 12.53
N LEU A 26 4.25 0.51 11.91
CA LEU A 26 5.31 1.24 12.61
C LEU A 26 5.04 2.75 12.77
N CYS A 27 4.44 3.39 11.77
CA CYS A 27 4.25 4.85 11.78
C CYS A 27 2.82 5.31 11.51
N SER A 28 1.88 4.37 11.34
CA SER A 28 0.46 4.63 11.05
C SER A 28 0.19 5.42 9.78
N GLU A 29 1.18 5.62 8.90
CA GLU A 29 0.97 6.22 7.58
C GLU A 29 0.01 5.36 6.76
N PRO A 30 -0.99 5.94 6.06
CA PRO A 30 -1.88 5.17 5.20
C PRO A 30 -1.07 4.53 4.06
N ILE A 31 -1.29 3.24 3.84
CA ILE A 31 -0.66 2.46 2.78
C ILE A 31 -1.75 1.89 1.89
N GLY A 32 -1.68 2.21 0.61
CA GLY A 32 -2.52 1.63 -0.43
C GLY A 32 -1.85 0.43 -1.09
N ARG A 33 -2.56 -0.68 -1.24
CA ARG A 33 -2.10 -1.83 -2.03
C ARG A 33 -3.18 -2.33 -2.99
N CYS A 34 -2.82 -2.46 -4.26
CA CYS A 34 -3.72 -3.06 -5.27
C CYS A 34 -3.81 -4.58 -5.09
N ASN A 35 -4.88 -5.17 -5.63
CA ASN A 35 -5.11 -6.61 -5.53
C ASN A 35 -3.92 -7.42 -6.09
N ASN A 36 -3.47 -7.07 -7.29
CA ASN A 36 -2.39 -7.76 -7.98
C ASN A 36 -1.08 -7.83 -7.17
N CYS A 37 -0.67 -6.73 -6.52
CA CYS A 37 0.52 -6.75 -5.66
C CYS A 37 0.30 -7.61 -4.41
N ARG A 38 -0.91 -7.61 -3.84
CA ARG A 38 -1.25 -8.46 -2.69
C ARG A 38 -1.24 -9.94 -3.05
N GLU A 39 -1.84 -10.31 -4.18
CA GLU A 39 -1.86 -11.69 -4.68
C GLU A 39 -0.44 -12.20 -4.97
N GLN A 40 0.42 -11.33 -5.50
CA GLN A 40 1.82 -11.66 -5.77
C GLN A 40 2.72 -11.54 -4.53
N SER A 41 2.20 -11.17 -3.36
CA SER A 41 3.00 -10.88 -2.15
C SER A 41 4.17 -9.92 -2.44
N THR A 42 3.93 -8.94 -3.31
CA THR A 42 4.93 -7.96 -3.73
C THR A 42 5.35 -7.10 -2.55
N THR A 43 6.64 -7.10 -2.24
CA THR A 43 7.15 -6.28 -1.15
C THR A 43 6.79 -4.80 -1.33
N TYR A 44 6.49 -4.14 -0.22
CA TYR A 44 6.26 -2.71 -0.16
C TYR A 44 7.17 -2.08 0.88
N THR A 45 7.66 -0.88 0.59
CA THR A 45 8.47 -0.11 1.52
C THR A 45 7.73 1.17 1.90
N CYS A 46 7.47 1.35 3.20
CA CYS A 46 6.87 2.56 3.73
C CYS A 46 7.82 3.74 3.54
N ARG A 47 7.38 4.80 2.83
CA ARG A 47 8.19 6.00 2.58
C ARG A 47 8.45 6.87 3.81
N LYS A 48 7.73 6.62 4.92
CA LYS A 48 7.87 7.38 6.17
C LYS A 48 8.87 6.76 7.14
N CYS A 49 8.75 5.47 7.40
CA CYS A 49 9.59 4.78 8.38
C CYS A 49 10.56 3.75 7.78
N GLY A 50 10.52 3.52 6.46
CA GLY A 50 11.38 2.53 5.80
C GLY A 50 10.97 1.06 6.04
N PHE A 51 9.84 0.82 6.71
CA PHE A 51 9.32 -0.53 6.93
C PHE A 51 9.14 -1.26 5.60
N THR A 52 9.74 -2.44 5.46
CA THR A 52 9.54 -3.30 4.28
C THR A 52 8.77 -4.54 4.68
N GLY A 53 7.59 -4.74 4.09
CA GLY A 53 6.72 -5.91 4.32
C GLY A 53 6.24 -6.51 2.99
N PRO A 54 5.66 -7.73 3.01
CA PRO A 54 5.10 -8.39 1.82
C PRO A 54 3.75 -7.84 1.37
#